data_AF-A0A9E6AJB9-F1
#
_entry.id   AF-A0A9E6AJB9-F1
#
_cell.length_a   1.000
_cell.length_b   1.000
_cell.length_c   1.000
_cell.angle_alpha   90.00
_cell.angle_beta   90.00
_cell.angle_gamma   90.00
#
_symmetry.space_group_name_H-M   'P 1'
#
loop_
_entity.id
_entity.type
_entity.pdbx_description
1 polymer ?
#
loop_
_entity_poly.entity_id
_entity_poly.type
_entity_poly.pdbx_seq_one_letter_code
_entity_poly.pdbx_strand_id
1 'polypeptide(L)'
;DSVWPSDTAWLWLFAVGFFATVSHMMMPYALSFAPSATLAPLQYFELPVATVFGYLVFSDFPNTLSLIGICIIISAGLYMIHRERVTAKQLITTRAAPPI
;
A
#
# COMPACT_ATOMS: atom_id res chain seq x y z
N ASP A 1 -18.59 -0.46 33.81
CA ASP A 1 -18.53 1.01 33.95
C ASP A 1 -18.50 1.68 32.58
N SER A 2 -19.46 2.55 32.29
CA SER A 2 -19.58 3.23 31.00
C SER A 2 -18.69 4.47 31.00
N VAL A 3 -17.53 4.37 30.35
CA VAL A 3 -16.57 5.46 30.19
C VAL A 3 -16.89 6.22 28.91
N TRP A 4 -17.42 7.43 29.06
CA TRP A 4 -17.67 8.31 27.92
C TRP A 4 -16.32 8.81 27.38
N PRO A 5 -16.11 8.87 26.05
CA PRO A 5 -14.85 9.31 25.49
C PRO A 5 -14.56 10.75 25.90
N SER A 6 -13.33 11.02 26.31
CA SER A 6 -12.84 12.39 26.54
C SER A 6 -12.88 13.20 25.23
N ASP A 7 -12.90 14.54 25.33
CA ASP A 7 -12.99 15.42 24.16
C ASP A 7 -11.91 15.14 23.10
N THR A 8 -10.71 14.76 23.54
CA THR A 8 -9.60 14.36 22.66
C THR A 8 -9.85 13.02 21.97
N ALA A 9 -10.50 12.06 22.63
CA ALA A 9 -10.81 10.76 22.04
C ALA A 9 -11.82 10.89 20.89
N TRP A 10 -12.78 11.80 20.99
CA TRP A 10 -13.69 12.13 19.90
C TRP A 10 -12.97 12.64 18.66
N LEU A 11 -11.94 13.47 18.83
CA LEU A 11 -11.13 13.96 17.73
C LEU A 11 -10.39 12.81 17.02
N TRP A 12 -9.78 11.89 17.78
CA TRP A 12 -9.11 10.73 17.20
C TRP A 12 -10.08 9.80 16.46
N LEU A 13 -11.28 9.57 17.01
CA LEU A 13 -12.31 8.77 16.35
C LEU A 13 -12.75 9.39 15.02
N PHE A 14 -12.97 10.71 14.99
CA PHE A 14 -13.30 11.43 13.77
C PHE A 14 -12.17 11.36 12.75
N ALA A 15 -10.92 11.56 13.19
CA ALA A 15 -9.75 11.51 12.32
C ALA A 15 -9.60 10.12 11.67
N VAL A 16 -9.60 9.04 12.47
CA VAL A 16 -9.49 7.67 11.96
C VAL A 16 -10.64 7.34 11.01
N GLY A 17 -11.89 7.68 11.38
CA GLY A 17 -13.06 7.47 10.52
C GLY A 17 -12.96 8.22 9.18
N PHE A 18 -12.51 9.47 9.21
CA PHE A 18 -12.30 10.28 8.01
C PHE A 18 -11.23 9.67 7.10
N PHE A 19 -10.04 9.38 7.62
CA PHE A 19 -8.95 8.79 6.83
C PHE A 19 -9.29 7.40 6.29
N ALA A 20 -9.95 6.55 7.08
CA ALA A 20 -10.40 5.23 6.63
C ALA A 20 -11.41 5.34 5.49
N THR A 21 -12.38 6.24 5.60
CA THR A 21 -13.38 6.47 4.55
C THR A 21 -12.74 6.97 3.26
N VAL A 22 -11.82 7.94 3.35
CA VAL A 22 -11.09 8.47 2.19
C VAL A 22 -10.26 7.37 1.51
N SER A 23 -9.54 6.57 2.28
CA SER A 23 -8.76 5.43 1.77
C SER A 23 -9.66 4.43 1.03
N HIS A 24 -10.78 4.05 1.63
CA HIS A 24 -11.74 3.11 1.03
C HIS A 24 -12.39 3.67 -0.25
N MET A 25 -12.65 4.98 -0.30
CA MET A 25 -13.18 5.63 -1.50
C MET A 25 -12.16 5.67 -2.63
N MET A 26 -10.86 5.82 -2.33
CA MET A 26 -9.79 5.82 -3.33
C MET A 26 -9.55 4.45 -3.96
N MET A 27 -9.82 3.36 -3.24
CA MET A 27 -9.61 1.99 -3.74
C MET A 27 -10.35 1.68 -5.07
N PRO A 28 -11.67 1.90 -5.21
CA PRO A 28 -12.37 1.67 -6.48
C PRO A 28 -11.89 2.59 -7.59
N TYR A 29 -11.45 3.82 -7.29
CA TYR A 29 -10.80 4.68 -8.28
C TYR A 29 -9.47 4.07 -8.76
N ALA A 30 -8.62 3.60 -7.86
CA ALA A 30 -7.35 2.96 -8.24
C ALA A 30 -7.57 1.75 -9.16
N LEU A 31 -8.56 0.92 -8.86
CA LEU A 31 -8.95 -0.24 -9.67
C LEU A 31 -9.44 0.15 -11.09
N SER A 32 -9.93 1.38 -11.28
CA SER A 32 -10.31 1.87 -12.62
C SER A 32 -9.13 2.31 -13.48
N PHE A 33 -7.99 2.68 -12.86
CA PHE A 33 -6.80 3.16 -13.56
C PHE A 33 -5.74 2.08 -13.81
N ALA A 34 -5.68 1.04 -12.97
CA ALA A 34 -4.67 -0.01 -13.06
C ALA A 34 -5.28 -1.42 -12.96
N PRO A 35 -4.72 -2.43 -13.66
CA PRO A 35 -5.14 -3.81 -13.54
C PRO A 35 -5.02 -4.31 -12.09
N SER A 36 -5.99 -5.12 -11.64
CA SER A 36 -5.99 -5.72 -10.29
C SER A 36 -4.68 -6.46 -9.95
N ALA A 37 -4.05 -7.11 -10.94
CA ALA A 37 -2.77 -7.80 -10.78
C ALA A 37 -1.59 -6.88 -10.41
N THR A 38 -1.66 -5.60 -10.81
CA THR A 38 -0.69 -4.57 -10.44
C THR A 38 -0.99 -4.03 -9.02
N LEU A 39 -2.27 -3.88 -8.67
CA LEU A 39 -2.66 -3.30 -7.38
C LEU A 39 -2.51 -4.26 -6.21
N ALA A 40 -2.66 -5.58 -6.43
CA ALA A 40 -2.51 -6.59 -5.39
C ALA A 40 -1.17 -6.48 -4.60
N PRO A 41 0.01 -6.49 -5.23
CA PRO A 41 1.29 -6.29 -4.51
C PRO A 41 1.41 -4.91 -3.86
N LEU A 42 0.86 -3.86 -4.46
CA LEU A 42 0.86 -2.51 -3.90
C LEU A 42 0.05 -2.44 -2.60
N GLN A 43 -1.07 -3.15 -2.52
CA GLN A 43 -1.90 -3.19 -1.33
C GLN A 43 -1.20 -3.87 -0.15
N TYR A 44 -0.39 -4.90 -0.41
CA TYR A 44 0.45 -5.51 0.63
C TYR A 44 1.55 -4.56 1.15
N PHE A 45 1.90 -3.49 0.43
CA PHE A 45 2.86 -2.48 0.88
C PHE A 45 2.39 -1.69 2.11
N GLU A 46 1.08 -1.70 2.41
CA GLU A 46 0.54 -1.14 3.64
C GLU A 46 1.13 -1.81 4.89
N LEU A 47 1.43 -3.12 4.83
CA LEU A 47 1.97 -3.89 5.97
C LEU A 47 3.37 -3.40 6.41
N PRO A 48 4.38 -3.26 5.53
CA PRO A 48 5.65 -2.64 5.87
C PRO A 48 5.50 -1.23 6.45
N VAL A 49 4.68 -0.39 5.81
CA VAL A 49 4.48 0.99 6.23
C VAL A 49 3.84 1.05 7.61
N ALA A 50 2.79 0.27 7.85
CA ALA A 50 2.14 0.15 9.16
C ALA A 50 3.11 -0.36 10.22
N THR A 51 4.00 -1.29 9.87
CA THR A 51 5.01 -1.81 10.81
C THR A 51 6.04 -0.73 11.18
N VAL A 52 6.51 0.05 10.20
CA VAL A 52 7.43 1.17 10.45
C VAL A 52 6.76 2.26 11.30
N PHE A 53 5.52 2.64 10.97
CA PHE A 53 4.76 3.59 11.78
C PHE A 53 4.48 3.07 13.19
N GLY A 54 4.14 1.78 13.33
CA GLY A 54 3.96 1.13 14.61
C GLY A 54 5.22 1.19 15.46
N TYR A 55 6.38 0.89 14.86
CA TYR A 55 7.66 1.05 15.55
C TYR A 55 7.93 2.51 15.96
N LEU A 56 7.68 3.48 15.09
CA LEU A 56 7.93 4.90 15.39
C LEU A 56 7.02 5.45 16.50
N VAL A 57 5.75 5.02 16.55
CA VAL A 57 4.76 5.53 17.51
C VAL A 57 4.83 4.79 18.84
N PHE A 58 4.99 3.46 18.82
CA PHE A 58 4.94 2.62 20.01
C PHE A 58 6.32 2.20 20.52
N SER A 59 7.40 2.47 19.77
CA SER A 59 8.78 2.03 20.06
C SER A 59 8.95 0.51 20.21
N ASP A 60 7.96 -0.27 19.76
CA ASP A 60 7.97 -1.73 19.83
C ASP A 60 8.66 -2.33 18.60
N PHE A 61 9.81 -2.97 18.82
CA PHE A 61 10.64 -3.49 17.74
C PHE A 61 10.00 -4.75 17.13
N PRO A 62 9.82 -4.80 15.79
CA PRO A 62 9.23 -5.95 15.14
C PRO A 62 10.10 -7.20 15.32
N ASN A 63 9.47 -8.34 15.63
CA ASN A 63 10.14 -9.63 15.76
C ASN A 63 10.83 -10.04 14.44
N THR A 64 11.83 -10.91 14.51
CA THR A 64 12.55 -11.48 13.36
C THR A 64 11.62 -12.01 12.28
N LEU A 65 10.50 -12.63 12.65
CA LEU A 65 9.50 -13.12 11.68
C LEU A 65 8.81 -11.97 10.93
N SER A 66 8.47 -10.88 11.61
CA SER A 66 7.92 -9.67 10.99
C SER A 66 8.93 -9.02 10.05
N LEU A 67 10.21 -8.95 10.43
CA LEU A 67 11.29 -8.45 9.58
C LEU A 67 11.43 -9.25 8.28
N ILE A 68 11.35 -10.58 8.35
CA ILE A 68 11.37 -11.44 7.16
C ILE A 68 10.18 -11.12 6.25
N GLY A 69 8.97 -11.00 6.81
CA GLY A 69 7.79 -10.61 6.05
C GLY A 69 7.94 -9.26 5.35
N ILE A 70 8.44 -8.25 6.07
CA ILE A 70 8.72 -6.92 5.53
C ILE A 70 9.70 -6.99 4.36
N CYS A 71 10.81 -7.72 4.51
CA CYS A 71 11.80 -7.91 3.45
C CYS A 71 11.18 -8.54 2.19
N ILE A 72 10.32 -9.55 2.34
CA ILE A 72 9.63 -10.20 1.22
C ILE A 72 8.72 -9.20 0.50
N ILE A 73 7.93 -8.43 1.24
CA ILE A 73 7.00 -7.45 0.66
C ILE A 73 7.76 -6.33 -0.07
N ILE A 74 8.82 -5.79 0.53
CA ILE A 74 9.67 -4.77 -0.12
C ILE A 74 10.26 -5.33 -1.42
N SER A 75 10.77 -6.57 -1.38
CA SER A 75 11.36 -7.23 -2.56
C SER A 75 10.32 -7.43 -3.67
N ALA A 76 9.10 -7.84 -3.32
CA ALA A 76 8.00 -8.01 -4.27
C ALA A 76 7.57 -6.68 -4.90
N GLY A 77 7.50 -5.60 -4.11
CA GLY A 77 7.22 -4.25 -4.61
C GLY A 77 8.30 -3.75 -5.57
N LEU A 78 9.58 -3.97 -5.24
CA LEU A 78 10.70 -3.59 -6.11
C LEU A 78 10.70 -4.40 -7.42
N TYR A 79 10.40 -5.70 -7.36
CA TYR A 79 10.25 -6.56 -8.52
C TYR A 79 9.10 -6.12 -9.43
N MET A 80 7.97 -5.72 -8.85
CA MET A 80 6.82 -5.21 -9.58
C MET A 80 7.17 -3.95 -10.39
N ILE A 81 7.82 -2.95 -9.76
CA ILE A 81 8.27 -1.73 -10.44
C ILE A 81 9.22 -2.07 -11.59
N HIS A 82 10.13 -3.02 -11.36
CA HIS A 82 11.04 -3.49 -12.40
C HIS A 82 10.29 -4.15 -13.57
N ARG A 83 9.34 -5.05 -13.28
CA ARG A 83 8.52 -5.75 -14.28
C ARG A 83 7.69 -4.78 -15.12
N GLU A 84 7.08 -3.77 -14.51
CA GLU A 84 6.32 -2.75 -15.25
C GLU A 84 7.21 -1.96 -16.20
N ARG A 85 8.41 -1.56 -15.76
CA ARG A 85 9.38 -0.89 -16.63
C ARG A 85 9.79 -1.75 -17.83
N VAL A 86 9.94 -3.06 -17.64
CA VAL A 86 10.26 -3.99 -18.74
C VAL A 86 9.08 -4.13 -19.70
N THR A 87 7.86 -4.27 -19.18
CA THR A 87 6.64 -4.41 -19.99
C THR A 87 6.35 -3.12 -20.78
N ALA A 88 6.53 -1.96 -20.17
CA ALA A 88 6.35 -0.65 -20.81
C ALA A 88 7.32 -0.45 -21.98
N LYS A 89 8.56 -0.96 -21.88
CA LYS A 89 9.53 -0.92 -22.98
C LYS A 89 9.12 -1.82 -24.15
N GLN A 90 8.49 -2.97 -23.91
CA GLN A 90 8.04 -3.87 -24.97
C GLN A 90 6.88 -3.31 -25.81
N LEU A 91 5.95 -2.58 -25.19
CA LEU A 91 4.82 -1.94 -25.90
C LEU A 91 5.28 -0.86 -26.90
N ILE A 92 6.36 -0.14 -26.60
CA ILE A 92 6.94 0.88 -27.48
C ILE A 92 7.59 0.24 -28.71
N THR A 93 8.31 -0.87 -28.53
CA THR A 93 8.97 -1.58 -29.64
C THR A 93 7.98 -2.22 -30.62
N THR A 94 6.87 -2.80 -30.12
CA THR A 94 5.85 -3.41 -31.00
C THR A 94 5.08 -2.39 -31.83
N ARG A 95 4.81 -1.18 -31.30
CA ARG A 95 4.18 -0.09 -32.07
C ARG A 95 5.09 0.55 -33.11
N ALA A 96 6.41 0.41 -32.98
CA ALA A 96 7.39 0.95 -33.91
C ALA A 96 7.65 0.05 -35.13
N ALA A 97 7.12 -1.18 -35.16
CA ALA A 97 7.19 -2.04 -36.34
C ALA A 97 6.20 -1.53 -37.40
N PRO A 98 6.67 -1.09 -38.59
CA PRO A 98 5.77 -0.63 -39.65
C PRO A 98 4.89 -1.81 -40.12
N PRO A 99 3.61 -1.57 -40.43
CA PRO A 99 2.80 -2.58 -41.10
C PRO A 99 3.42 -2.84 -42.47
N ILE A 100 3.87 -4.08 -42.68
CA ILE A 100 4.15 -4.63 -44.02
C ILE A 100 2.86 -4.67 -44.84
#